data_AF-A0A7W9SXZ8-F1
#
_entry.id   AF-A0A7W9SXZ8-F1
#
_cell.length_a   1.000
_cell.length_b   1.000
_cell.length_c   1.000
_cell.angle_alpha   90.00
_cell.angle_beta   90.00
_cell.angle_gamma   90.00
#
_symmetry.space_group_name_H-M   'P 1'
#
loop_
_entity.id
_entity.type
_entity.pdbx_description
1 polymer ?
#
loop_
_entity_poly.entity_id
_entity_poly.type
_entity_poly.pdbx_seq_one_letter_code
_entity_poly.pdbx_strand_id
1 'polypeptide(L)'
;MDYYLIPDQETDCENEFPQGLSFFFEQVGGYNEHAEVAQVSRILQIDLSIFQQVSWENDGLEADEGADEPSTVWHHLDTVTAVVENFITKIQQHPDYFTQVVHNPNRQNDLNRLHHILSNAPNEAAAITGFEEVMTQPLHLYPPDYGYLSQGGLVADLHTLRQTLQCYRSCGVTSVQFLYM
;
A
#
# COMPACT_ATOMS: atom_id res chain seq x y z
N MET A 1 -6.94 -5.62 -5.48
CA MET A 1 -7.31 -5.13 -4.15
C MET A 1 -7.21 -3.64 -4.31
N ASP A 2 -8.36 -2.98 -4.35
CA ASP A 2 -8.45 -1.67 -4.98
C ASP A 2 -8.90 -0.68 -3.90
N TYR A 3 -8.03 0.29 -3.59
CA TYR A 3 -8.38 1.41 -2.74
C TYR A 3 -9.27 2.37 -3.54
N TYR A 4 -10.32 2.87 -2.90
CA TYR A 4 -11.21 3.89 -3.45
C TYR A 4 -11.21 5.12 -2.57
N LEU A 5 -11.39 6.29 -3.17
CA LEU A 5 -11.49 7.56 -2.45
C LEU A 5 -12.91 8.09 -2.55
N ILE A 6 -13.68 7.98 -1.47
CA ILE A 6 -15.09 8.36 -1.47
C ILE A 6 -15.28 9.69 -0.71
N PRO A 7 -15.85 10.73 -1.34
CA PRO A 7 -16.18 11.99 -0.68
C PRO A 7 -17.44 11.88 0.19
N ASP A 8 -17.59 12.79 1.15
CA ASP A 8 -18.76 12.89 2.05
C ASP A 8 -20.05 13.37 1.35
N GLN A 9 -19.98 13.71 0.07
CA GLN A 9 -21.09 14.15 -0.75
C GLN A 9 -20.84 13.83 -2.23
N GLU A 10 -21.92 13.73 -3.00
CA GLU A 10 -21.84 13.53 -4.45
C GLU A 10 -21.11 14.70 -5.14
N THR A 11 -20.33 14.34 -6.15
CA THR A 11 -19.52 15.28 -6.92
C THR A 11 -19.31 14.77 -8.34
N ASP A 12 -19.15 15.70 -9.28
CA ASP A 12 -18.77 15.42 -10.67
C ASP A 12 -17.24 15.26 -10.84
N CYS A 13 -16.48 15.26 -9.74
CA CYS A 13 -15.06 14.99 -9.75
C CYS A 13 -14.77 13.52 -10.10
N GLU A 14 -13.62 13.28 -10.74
CA GLU A 14 -13.11 11.94 -10.97
C GLU A 14 -12.68 11.31 -9.65
N ASN A 15 -13.42 10.29 -9.20
CA ASN A 15 -13.25 9.64 -7.91
C ASN A 15 -12.27 8.47 -7.99
N GLU A 16 -11.09 8.69 -8.57
CA GLU A 16 -10.07 7.65 -8.73
C GLU A 16 -8.96 7.80 -7.69
N PHE A 17 -8.79 6.79 -6.85
CA PHE A 17 -7.55 6.61 -6.13
C PHE A 17 -6.55 5.91 -7.06
N PRO A 18 -5.36 6.46 -7.31
CA PRO A 18 -4.45 5.89 -8.29
C PRO A 18 -4.05 4.45 -7.97
N GLN A 19 -4.11 3.56 -8.97
CA GLN A 19 -3.84 2.14 -8.80
C GLN A 19 -2.43 1.85 -8.28
N GLY A 20 -1.42 2.61 -8.73
CA GLY A 20 -0.06 2.45 -8.24
C GLY A 20 0.07 2.79 -6.75
N LEU A 21 -0.62 3.84 -6.29
CA LEU A 21 -0.71 4.18 -4.86
C LEU A 21 -1.44 3.11 -4.07
N SER A 22 -2.52 2.56 -4.62
CA SER A 22 -3.27 1.45 -4.01
C SER A 22 -2.33 0.28 -3.71
N PHE A 23 -1.61 -0.18 -4.73
CA PHE A 23 -0.65 -1.26 -4.59
C PHE A 23 0.50 -0.91 -3.63
N PHE A 24 1.00 0.32 -3.66
CA PHE A 24 2.08 0.78 -2.79
C PHE A 24 1.71 0.73 -1.30
N PHE A 25 0.47 1.13 -0.94
CA PHE A 25 0.00 1.09 0.44
C PHE A 25 -0.41 -0.31 0.92
N GLU A 26 -0.90 -1.17 0.03
CA GLU A 26 -1.26 -2.56 0.33
C GLU A 26 -0.08 -3.37 0.86
N GLN A 27 1.14 -3.07 0.41
CA GLN A 27 2.34 -3.81 0.79
C GLN A 27 2.59 -3.87 2.30
N VAL A 28 2.05 -2.95 3.10
CA VAL A 28 2.22 -2.96 4.57
C VAL A 28 1.70 -4.25 5.18
N GLY A 29 0.55 -4.77 4.73
CA GLY A 29 -0.01 -6.01 5.26
C GLY A 29 0.82 -7.24 4.88
N GLY A 30 1.41 -7.25 3.68
CA GLY A 30 2.19 -8.38 3.17
C GLY A 30 3.66 -8.40 3.58
N TYR A 31 4.27 -7.22 3.70
CA TYR A 31 5.72 -7.04 3.90
C TYR A 31 6.07 -6.25 5.17
N ASN A 32 5.10 -5.73 5.92
CA ASN A 32 5.28 -5.02 7.20
C ASN A 32 6.36 -3.92 7.12
N GLU A 33 7.35 -3.93 8.03
CA GLU A 33 8.44 -2.95 8.06
C GLU A 33 9.36 -2.97 6.84
N HIS A 34 9.27 -4.03 6.01
CA HIS A 34 10.01 -4.20 4.77
C HIS A 34 9.25 -3.71 3.54
N ALA A 35 7.95 -3.39 3.66
CA ALA A 35 7.17 -2.81 2.58
C ALA A 35 7.83 -1.54 2.01
N GLU A 36 7.69 -1.29 0.71
CA GLU A 36 8.25 -0.08 0.09
C GLU A 36 7.77 1.17 0.81
N VAL A 37 6.48 1.27 1.14
CA VAL A 37 5.90 2.40 1.86
C VAL A 37 6.47 2.59 3.26
N ALA A 38 6.72 1.52 4.02
CA ALA A 38 7.30 1.61 5.35
C ALA A 38 8.75 2.12 5.27
N GLN A 39 9.51 1.65 4.28
CA GLN A 39 10.85 2.14 3.99
C GLN A 39 10.83 3.62 3.57
N VAL A 40 9.95 4.00 2.64
CA VAL A 40 9.81 5.38 2.14
C VAL A 40 9.41 6.35 3.26
N SER A 41 8.44 5.97 4.09
CA SER A 41 8.03 6.74 5.28
C SER A 41 9.24 7.03 6.19
N ARG A 42 10.09 6.03 6.42
CA ARG A 42 11.31 6.16 7.23
C ARG A 42 12.39 7.01 6.56
N ILE A 43 12.68 6.76 5.29
CA ILE A 43 13.71 7.48 4.51
C ILE A 43 13.37 8.97 4.43
N LEU A 44 12.11 9.30 4.10
CA LEU A 44 11.65 10.68 3.95
C LEU A 44 11.25 11.35 5.26
N GLN A 45 11.21 10.60 6.36
CA GLN A 45 10.73 11.05 7.67
C GLN A 45 9.34 11.69 7.57
N ILE A 46 8.40 10.94 7.00
CA ILE A 46 7.01 11.35 6.81
C ILE A 46 6.07 10.30 7.38
N ASP A 47 5.04 10.75 8.10
CA ASP A 47 3.95 9.89 8.56
C ASP A 47 2.94 9.68 7.42
N LEU A 48 2.78 8.43 7.01
CA LEU A 48 1.84 8.00 5.97
C LEU A 48 0.70 7.15 6.54
N SER A 49 0.56 7.07 7.86
CA SER A 49 -0.42 6.22 8.54
C SER A 49 -1.87 6.54 8.15
N ILE A 50 -2.17 7.76 7.72
CA ILE A 50 -3.51 8.15 7.26
C ILE A 50 -4.02 7.28 6.10
N PHE A 51 -3.13 6.80 5.22
CA PHE A 51 -3.47 5.93 4.10
C PHE A 51 -3.70 4.47 4.50
N GLN A 52 -3.34 4.10 5.74
CA GLN A 52 -3.61 2.79 6.31
C GLN A 52 -4.90 2.79 7.15
N GLN A 53 -5.45 3.97 7.43
CA GLN A 53 -6.71 4.14 8.15
C GLN A 53 -7.87 4.05 7.15
N VAL A 54 -8.17 2.83 6.72
CA VAL A 54 -9.19 2.55 5.70
C VAL A 54 -10.53 2.16 6.31
N SER A 55 -11.60 2.59 5.65
CA SER A 55 -12.91 1.96 5.77
C SER A 55 -12.88 0.60 5.09
N TRP A 56 -13.63 -0.36 5.62
CA TRP A 56 -13.81 -1.66 5.00
C TRP A 56 -15.25 -2.14 5.23
N GLU A 57 -15.82 -2.80 4.24
CA GLU A 57 -17.18 -3.33 4.28
C GLU A 57 -17.18 -4.84 4.51
N ASN A 58 -18.15 -5.35 5.27
CA ASN A 58 -18.33 -6.78 5.42
C ASN A 58 -18.79 -7.37 4.08
N ASP A 59 -17.92 -8.14 3.43
CA ASP A 59 -18.18 -8.83 2.17
C ASP A 59 -19.21 -9.96 2.32
N GLY A 60 -19.69 -10.20 3.55
CA GLY A 60 -20.75 -11.13 3.87
C GLY A 60 -20.34 -12.59 3.72
N LEU A 61 -19.05 -12.88 3.54
CA LEU A 61 -18.60 -14.20 3.14
C LEU A 61 -18.35 -15.16 4.29
N GLU A 62 -17.98 -14.74 5.50
CA GLU A 62 -18.02 -15.64 6.66
C GLU A 62 -18.44 -14.92 7.95
N ALA A 63 -19.61 -15.30 8.46
CA ALA A 63 -19.98 -15.09 9.85
C ALA A 63 -19.22 -16.11 10.73
N ASP A 64 -17.89 -16.08 10.66
CA ASP A 64 -17.04 -16.83 11.58
C ASP A 64 -16.73 -15.94 12.79
N GLU A 65 -16.61 -16.56 13.97
CA GLU A 65 -16.38 -15.88 15.26
C GLU A 65 -15.02 -15.15 15.26
N GLY A 66 -14.96 -13.96 14.66
CA GLY A 66 -13.74 -13.17 14.54
C GLY A 66 -13.69 -12.18 13.38
N ALA A 67 -14.72 -12.11 12.51
CA ALA A 67 -14.82 -11.02 11.55
C ALA A 67 -14.88 -9.69 12.31
N ASP A 68 -13.95 -8.77 12.01
CA ASP A 68 -13.98 -7.41 12.56
C ASP A 68 -15.37 -6.78 12.27
N GLU A 69 -15.79 -5.73 12.99
CA GLU A 69 -17.01 -5.00 12.60
C GLU A 69 -16.68 -4.01 11.48
N PRO A 70 -17.52 -3.89 10.42
CA PRO A 70 -17.27 -2.96 9.33
C PRO A 70 -16.98 -1.57 9.89
N SER A 71 -15.85 -1.00 9.44
CA SER A 71 -15.38 0.27 9.98
C SER A 71 -15.54 1.35 8.93
N THR A 72 -16.04 2.51 9.36
CA THR A 72 -16.10 3.71 8.54
C THR A 72 -15.15 4.74 9.14
N VAL A 73 -14.09 5.06 8.41
CA VAL A 73 -13.08 6.03 8.83
C VAL A 73 -13.12 7.24 7.91
N TRP A 74 -13.62 8.36 8.46
CA TRP A 74 -13.65 9.64 7.77
C TRP A 74 -12.43 10.47 8.11
N HIS A 75 -11.77 11.00 7.08
CA HIS A 75 -10.65 11.93 7.19
C HIS A 75 -11.06 13.30 6.72
N HIS A 76 -10.69 14.35 7.46
CA HIS A 76 -10.84 15.71 6.97
C HIS A 76 -10.02 15.93 5.69
N LEU A 77 -10.66 16.51 4.66
CA LEU A 77 -10.05 16.73 3.35
C LEU A 77 -8.76 17.55 3.45
N ASP A 78 -8.75 18.56 4.32
CA ASP A 78 -7.58 19.42 4.55
C ASP A 78 -6.40 18.64 5.14
N THR A 79 -6.66 17.67 6.03
CA THR A 79 -5.63 16.81 6.60
C THR A 79 -5.02 15.92 5.54
N VAL A 80 -5.86 15.23 4.75
CA VAL A 80 -5.38 14.37 3.64
C VAL A 80 -4.58 15.18 2.63
N THR A 81 -5.09 16.36 2.25
CA THR A 81 -4.40 17.27 1.32
C THR A 81 -3.05 17.68 1.87
N ALA A 82 -2.96 18.06 3.15
CA ALA A 82 -1.69 18.45 3.77
C ALA A 82 -0.67 17.31 3.78
N VAL A 83 -1.10 16.06 4.02
CA VAL A 83 -0.23 14.88 3.96
C VAL A 83 0.28 14.65 2.53
N VAL A 84 -0.59 14.72 1.51
CA VAL A 84 -0.20 14.55 0.10
C VAL A 84 0.80 15.63 -0.33
N GLU A 85 0.56 16.90 -0.01
CA GLU A 85 1.48 18.00 -0.35
C GLU A 85 2.82 17.86 0.38
N ASN A 86 2.80 17.44 1.65
CA ASN A 86 4.02 17.15 2.40
C ASN A 86 4.80 15.99 1.77
N PHE A 87 4.11 14.94 1.32
CA PHE A 87 4.75 13.79 0.66
C PHE A 87 5.44 14.21 -0.65
N ILE A 88 4.73 14.95 -1.51
CA ILE A 88 5.31 15.52 -2.74
C ILE A 88 6.53 16.38 -2.40
N THR A 89 6.43 17.26 -1.39
CA THR A 89 7.52 18.14 -0.97
C THR A 89 8.73 17.35 -0.48
N LYS A 90 8.52 16.29 0.30
CA LYS A 90 9.60 15.41 0.79
C LYS A 90 10.30 14.69 -0.35
N ILE A 91 9.56 14.18 -1.34
CA ILE A 91 10.16 13.55 -2.52
C ILE A 91 11.01 14.57 -3.29
N GLN A 92 10.53 15.81 -3.46
CA GLN A 92 11.29 16.86 -4.14
C GLN A 92 12.57 17.26 -3.39
N GLN A 93 12.55 17.24 -2.06
CA GLN A 93 13.72 17.52 -1.22
C GLN A 93 14.74 16.37 -1.22
N HIS A 94 14.29 15.15 -1.51
CA HIS A 94 15.09 13.92 -1.51
C HIS A 94 14.91 13.16 -2.83
N PRO A 95 15.34 13.72 -3.97
CA PRO A 95 15.02 13.16 -5.29
C PRO A 95 15.59 11.76 -5.53
N ASP A 96 16.57 11.32 -4.74
CA ASP A 96 17.24 10.03 -4.81
C ASP A 96 16.77 9.04 -3.72
N TYR A 97 15.70 9.34 -2.97
CA TYR A 97 15.20 8.50 -1.88
C TYR A 97 14.99 7.02 -2.29
N PHE A 98 14.55 6.79 -3.52
CA PHE A 98 14.27 5.46 -4.06
C PHE A 98 15.51 4.55 -4.11
N THR A 99 16.71 5.13 -4.15
CA THR A 99 17.98 4.37 -4.16
C THR A 99 18.29 3.72 -2.81
N GLN A 100 17.63 4.18 -1.74
CA GLN A 100 17.79 3.65 -0.38
C GLN A 100 16.77 2.55 -0.06
N VAL A 101 15.77 2.34 -0.93
CA VAL A 101 14.76 1.29 -0.76
C VAL A 101 15.38 -0.04 -1.16
N VAL A 102 15.25 -1.02 -0.27
CA VAL A 102 15.73 -2.38 -0.47
C VAL A 102 14.60 -3.22 -1.06
N HIS A 103 14.91 -3.96 -2.14
CA HIS A 103 13.98 -4.85 -2.84
C HIS A 103 14.55 -6.27 -2.93
N ASN A 104 13.69 -7.27 -3.02
CA ASN A 104 14.07 -8.66 -3.28
C ASN A 104 14.09 -8.94 -4.81
N PRO A 105 15.27 -9.03 -5.45
CA PRO A 105 15.34 -9.36 -6.87
C PRO A 105 14.92 -10.80 -7.19
N ASN A 106 14.82 -11.67 -6.18
CA ASN A 106 14.51 -13.09 -6.31
C ASN A 106 13.10 -13.45 -5.85
N ARG A 107 12.23 -12.49 -5.50
CA ARG A 107 10.92 -12.78 -4.88
C ARG A 107 10.12 -13.84 -5.64
N GLN A 108 10.05 -13.73 -6.97
CA GLN A 108 9.31 -14.70 -7.78
C GLN A 108 9.93 -16.10 -7.72
N ASN A 109 11.26 -16.19 -7.69
CA ASN A 109 11.97 -17.47 -7.53
C ASN A 109 11.72 -18.07 -6.16
N ASP A 110 11.69 -17.26 -5.10
CA ASP A 110 11.39 -17.69 -3.74
C ASP A 110 9.96 -18.22 -3.63
N LEU A 111 8.99 -17.50 -4.18
CA LEU A 111 7.58 -17.94 -4.23
C LEU A 111 7.42 -19.24 -5.04
N ASN A 112 8.10 -19.35 -6.18
CA ASN A 112 8.08 -20.58 -6.99
C ASN A 112 8.70 -21.76 -6.24
N ARG A 113 9.79 -21.53 -5.49
CA ARG A 113 10.41 -22.55 -4.63
C ARG A 113 9.47 -23.00 -3.53
N LEU A 114 8.83 -22.06 -2.83
CA LEU A 114 7.83 -22.35 -1.80
C LEU A 114 6.68 -23.19 -2.37
N HIS A 115 6.12 -22.79 -3.51
CA HIS A 115 5.07 -23.53 -4.17
C HIS A 115 5.50 -24.96 -4.53
N HIS A 116 6.73 -25.12 -5.05
CA HIS A 116 7.28 -26.41 -5.38
C HIS A 116 7.45 -27.31 -4.13
N ILE A 117 7.98 -26.76 -3.03
CA ILE A 117 8.14 -27.46 -1.75
C ILE A 117 6.78 -27.96 -1.24
N LEU A 118 5.80 -27.07 -1.15
CA LEU A 118 4.46 -27.41 -0.64
C LEU A 118 3.76 -28.47 -1.49
N SER A 119 4.03 -28.50 -2.79
CA SER A 119 3.39 -29.42 -3.74
C SER A 119 4.08 -30.78 -3.86
N ASN A 120 5.37 -30.88 -3.53
CA ASN A 120 6.19 -32.08 -3.82
C ASN A 120 6.90 -32.66 -2.59
N ALA A 121 6.78 -32.05 -1.41
CA ALA A 121 7.40 -32.58 -0.21
C ALA A 121 6.87 -34.00 0.10
N PRO A 122 7.75 -34.98 0.36
CA PRO A 122 7.33 -36.36 0.63
C PRO A 122 6.61 -36.51 1.99
N ASN A 123 6.79 -35.54 2.89
CA ASN A 123 6.13 -35.45 4.18
C ASN A 123 6.22 -34.01 4.73
N GLU A 124 5.51 -33.76 5.82
CA GLU A 124 5.45 -32.46 6.50
C GLU A 124 6.83 -31.96 6.98
N ALA A 125 7.66 -32.84 7.54
CA ALA A 125 8.98 -32.46 8.04
C ALA A 125 9.89 -31.91 6.92
N ALA A 126 9.83 -32.53 5.73
CA ALA A 126 10.55 -32.04 4.56
C ALA A 126 9.99 -30.70 4.05
N ALA A 127 8.66 -30.50 4.12
CA ALA A 127 8.03 -29.23 3.76
C ALA A 127 8.48 -28.08 4.68
N ILE A 128 8.50 -28.33 6.00
CA ILE A 128 8.95 -27.35 7.00
C ILE A 128 10.42 -26.96 6.75
N THR A 129 11.29 -27.96 6.56
CA THR A 129 12.72 -27.71 6.30
C THR A 129 12.92 -26.83 5.06
N GLY A 130 12.23 -27.15 3.95
CA GLY A 130 12.31 -26.35 2.73
C GLY A 130 11.76 -24.94 2.90
N PHE A 131 10.68 -24.77 3.68
CA PHE A 131 10.13 -23.46 4.01
C PHE A 131 11.13 -22.61 4.79
N GLU A 132 11.75 -23.16 5.84
CA GLU A 132 12.77 -22.48 6.65
C GLU A 132 13.99 -22.05 5.81
N GLU A 133 14.43 -22.89 4.87
CA GLU A 133 15.52 -22.55 3.94
C GLU A 133 15.20 -21.35 3.04
N VAL A 134 13.94 -21.15 2.66
CA VAL A 134 13.54 -19.97 1.89
C VAL A 134 13.41 -18.75 2.79
N MET A 135 12.78 -18.89 3.96
CA MET A 135 12.58 -17.78 4.91
C MET A 135 13.89 -17.21 5.46
N THR A 136 14.94 -18.03 5.53
CA THR A 136 16.28 -17.60 5.99
C THR A 136 17.09 -16.89 4.92
N GLN A 137 16.61 -16.82 3.66
CA GLN A 137 17.32 -16.11 2.61
C GLN A 137 17.33 -14.60 2.87
N PRO A 138 18.47 -13.94 2.65
CA PRO A 138 18.53 -12.50 2.68
C PRO A 138 17.49 -11.93 1.72
N LEU A 139 16.66 -11.02 2.23
CA LEU A 139 15.63 -10.29 1.49
C LEU A 139 14.32 -11.05 1.21
N HIS A 140 14.08 -12.26 1.73
CA HIS A 140 12.83 -12.97 1.50
C HIS A 140 11.57 -12.13 1.78
N LEU A 141 11.63 -11.33 2.85
CA LEU A 141 10.56 -10.46 3.34
C LEU A 141 10.45 -9.11 2.61
N TYR A 142 11.20 -8.88 1.53
CA TYR A 142 11.14 -7.62 0.77
C TYR A 142 10.37 -7.83 -0.54
N PRO A 143 9.63 -6.81 -1.01
CA PRO A 143 8.95 -6.84 -2.31
C PRO A 143 9.97 -6.75 -3.46
N PRO A 144 9.63 -7.24 -4.67
CA PRO A 144 10.46 -7.05 -5.85
C PRO A 144 10.35 -5.61 -6.36
N ASP A 145 11.40 -5.12 -7.02
CA ASP A 145 11.41 -3.78 -7.64
C ASP A 145 10.62 -3.81 -8.96
N TYR A 146 9.47 -3.16 -8.98
CA TYR A 146 8.65 -2.97 -10.19
C TYR A 146 8.96 -1.65 -10.92
N GLY A 147 9.92 -0.86 -10.45
CA GLY A 147 10.27 0.44 -11.00
C GLY A 147 9.33 1.57 -10.61
N TYR A 148 8.32 1.33 -9.78
CA TYR A 148 7.30 2.32 -9.42
C TYR A 148 7.90 3.60 -8.82
N LEU A 149 8.88 3.43 -7.91
CA LEU A 149 9.56 4.57 -7.27
C LEU A 149 10.58 5.23 -8.21
N SER A 150 11.43 4.42 -8.85
CA SER A 150 12.58 4.90 -9.65
C SER A 150 12.18 5.53 -10.98
N GLN A 151 11.02 5.18 -11.53
CA GLN A 151 10.48 5.72 -12.78
C GLN A 151 9.51 6.89 -12.56
N GLY A 152 9.32 7.33 -11.31
CA GLY A 152 8.47 8.47 -10.95
C GLY A 152 6.97 8.16 -10.90
N GLY A 153 6.57 6.88 -10.89
CA GLY A 153 5.18 6.46 -10.76
C GLY A 153 4.51 7.00 -9.50
N LEU A 154 5.20 6.92 -8.35
CA LEU A 154 4.71 7.48 -7.09
C LEU A 154 4.41 8.99 -7.19
N VAL A 155 5.29 9.76 -7.85
CA VAL A 155 5.10 11.21 -7.99
C VAL A 155 3.93 11.52 -8.91
N ALA A 156 3.80 10.78 -10.02
CA ALA A 156 2.68 10.93 -10.95
C ALA A 156 1.34 10.67 -10.24
N ASP A 157 1.24 9.57 -9.51
CA ASP A 157 0.03 9.22 -8.78
C ASP A 157 -0.30 10.21 -7.66
N LEU A 158 0.69 10.68 -6.90
CA LEU A 158 0.47 11.73 -5.90
C LEU A 158 -0.05 13.03 -6.53
N HIS A 159 0.38 13.35 -7.74
CA HIS A 159 -0.16 14.51 -8.48
C HIS A 159 -1.59 14.30 -8.94
N THR A 160 -1.95 13.10 -9.40
CA THR A 160 -3.34 12.74 -9.71
C THR A 160 -4.21 12.85 -8.46
N LEU A 161 -3.80 12.23 -7.34
CA LEU A 161 -4.52 12.30 -6.08
C LEU A 161 -4.69 13.75 -5.60
N ARG A 162 -3.64 14.57 -5.71
CA ARG A 162 -3.73 16.00 -5.39
C ARG A 162 -4.79 16.73 -6.23
N GLN A 163 -4.88 16.44 -7.54
CA GLN A 163 -5.88 17.05 -8.42
C GLN A 163 -7.29 16.65 -8.00
N THR A 164 -7.52 15.37 -7.68
CA THR A 164 -8.80 14.87 -7.16
C THR A 164 -9.19 15.61 -5.88
N LEU A 165 -8.28 15.72 -4.90
CA LEU A 165 -8.54 16.42 -3.64
C LEU A 165 -8.82 17.93 -3.84
N GLN A 166 -8.17 18.56 -4.81
CA GLN A 166 -8.45 19.96 -5.18
C GLN A 166 -9.84 20.12 -5.81
N CYS A 167 -10.24 19.17 -6.66
CA CYS A 167 -11.58 19.14 -7.23
C CYS A 167 -12.63 19.00 -6.12
N TYR A 168 -12.44 18.04 -5.20
CA TYR A 168 -13.30 17.85 -4.03
C TYR A 168 -13.46 19.13 -3.21
N ARG A 169 -12.34 19.82 -2.92
CA ARG A 169 -12.36 21.10 -2.21
C ARG A 169 -13.20 22.13 -2.95
N SER A 170 -13.09 22.20 -4.27
CA SER A 170 -13.88 23.15 -5.10
C SER A 170 -15.38 22.84 -5.11
N CYS A 171 -15.76 21.58 -4.91
CA CYS A 171 -17.14 21.12 -4.78
C CYS A 171 -17.69 21.25 -3.35
N GLY A 172 -16.88 21.68 -2.38
CA GLY A 172 -17.31 21.84 -0.99
C GLY A 172 -17.26 20.57 -0.14
N VAL A 173 -16.60 19.50 -0.63
CA VAL A 173 -16.33 18.28 0.15
C VAL A 173 -15.51 18.66 1.38
N THR A 174 -15.86 18.12 2.55
CA THR A 174 -15.14 18.41 3.80
C THR A 174 -14.39 17.22 4.34
N SER A 175 -14.84 16.01 4.00
CA SER A 175 -14.27 14.75 4.45
C SER A 175 -14.24 13.72 3.32
N VAL A 176 -13.26 12.83 3.39
CA VAL A 176 -13.09 11.70 2.47
C VAL A 176 -12.84 10.43 3.26
N GLN A 177 -13.20 9.29 2.70
CA GLN A 177 -12.84 7.99 3.22
C GLN A 177 -11.97 7.26 2.18
N PHE A 178 -10.98 6.52 2.67
CA PHE A 178 -10.27 5.51 1.88
C PHE A 178 -11.01 4.20 2.08
N LEU A 179 -11.68 3.68 1.06
CA LEU A 179 -12.38 2.40 1.12
C LEU A 179 -11.49 1.31 0.54
N TYR A 180 -11.37 0.20 1.26
CA TYR A 180 -10.69 -1.01 0.81
C TYR A 180 -11.73 -2.07 0.40
N MET A 181 -11.65 -2.53 -0.86
CA MET A 181 -12.47 -3.63 -1.41
C MET A 181 -11.63 -4.64 -2.22
#